data_AF-A0A812T7R4-F1
#
_entry.id   AF-A0A812T7R4-F1
#
_cell.length_a   1.000
_cell.length_b   1.000
_cell.length_c   1.000
_cell.angle_alpha   90.00
_cell.angle_beta   90.00
_cell.angle_gamma   90.00
#
_symmetry.space_group_name_H-M   'P 1'
#
loop_
_entity.id
_entity.type
_entity.pdbx_description
1 polymer ?
#
loop_
_entity_poly.entity_id
_entity_poly.type
_entity_poly.pdbx_seq_one_letter_code
_entity_poly.pdbx_strand_id
1 'polypeptide(L)'
;MICDVVAEVVVRLVELIEVVGFQCEGSDDRIAEFELKLMQIESERMEIPEQHYKVIARLPSSEFQKICRDLKEFVETLQLSGSKEGLKFQVKGDIGSGNVLLMPRESEKPQDRGQTWISLLI
;
A
#
# COMPACT_ATOMS: atom_id res chain seq x y z
N MET A 1 0.50 -4.31 -10.98
CA MET A 1 0.98 -5.56 -10.35
C MET A 1 0.23 -5.74 -9.05
N ILE A 2 -1.05 -6.04 -9.25
CA ILE A 2 -2.01 -6.48 -8.25
C ILE A 2 -1.98 -8.01 -8.38
N CYS A 3 -2.11 -8.70 -7.24
CA CYS A 3 -2.25 -10.13 -7.07
C CYS A 3 -2.70 -10.87 -8.33
N ASP A 4 -1.82 -11.71 -8.91
CA ASP A 4 -2.15 -12.91 -9.71
C ASP A 4 -0.86 -13.61 -10.12
N VAL A 5 -0.03 -13.99 -9.14
CA VAL A 5 0.97 -15.03 -9.36
C VAL A 5 0.79 -16.03 -8.23
N VAL A 6 0.01 -17.09 -8.51
CA VAL A 6 -0.06 -18.26 -7.65
C VAL A 6 1.23 -19.05 -7.88
N ALA A 7 2.32 -18.58 -7.27
CA ALA A 7 3.55 -19.34 -7.16
C ALA A 7 3.78 -19.59 -5.68
N GLU A 8 3.84 -20.86 -5.29
CA GLU A 8 4.26 -21.24 -3.95
C GLU A 8 5.79 -21.09 -3.90
N VAL A 9 6.27 -20.04 -3.22
CA VAL A 9 7.69 -19.75 -3.09
C VAL A 9 8.18 -20.32 -1.76
N VAL A 10 9.02 -21.35 -1.83
CA VAL A 10 9.63 -21.96 -0.64
C VAL A 10 10.99 -21.32 -0.40
N VAL A 11 11.11 -20.61 0.73
CA VAL A 11 12.38 -19.98 1.16
C VAL A 11 13.13 -20.96 2.05
N ARG A 12 14.34 -21.37 1.63
CA ARG A 12 15.22 -22.21 2.46
C ARG A 12 16.41 -21.38 2.94
N LEU A 13 16.54 -21.27 4.25
CA LEU A 13 17.74 -20.74 4.89
C LEU A 13 18.74 -21.88 5.02
N VAL A 14 19.86 -21.78 4.32
CA VAL A 14 21.00 -22.70 4.49
C VAL A 14 21.94 -22.04 5.49
N GLU A 15 22.45 -22.80 6.47
CA GLU A 15 23.27 -22.30 7.60
C GLU A 15 24.69 -21.84 7.21
N LEU A 16 24.82 -21.07 6.13
CA LEU A 16 25.96 -20.20 5.84
C LEU A 16 25.41 -18.86 5.35
N ILE A 17 25.59 -17.83 6.16
CA ILE A 17 24.85 -16.55 6.23
C ILE A 17 25.06 -15.65 4.99
N GLU A 18 25.73 -16.14 3.94
CA GLU A 18 26.12 -15.35 2.78
C GLU A 18 25.19 -15.50 1.57
N VAL A 19 24.33 -16.52 1.53
CA VAL A 19 23.46 -16.78 0.37
C VAL A 19 22.07 -17.19 0.84
N VAL A 20 21.04 -16.65 0.20
CA VAL A 20 19.66 -17.12 0.34
C VAL A 20 19.24 -17.87 -0.92
N GLY A 21 18.71 -19.08 -0.72
CA GLY A 21 18.18 -19.92 -1.78
C GLY A 21 16.67 -19.78 -1.92
N PHE A 22 16.19 -19.63 -3.15
CA PHE A 22 14.78 -19.69 -3.50
C PHE A 22 14.53 -20.89 -4.39
N GLN A 23 13.52 -21.67 -4.05
CA GLN A 23 13.00 -22.73 -4.90
C GLN A 23 11.54 -22.39 -5.23
N CYS A 24 11.25 -22.28 -6.52
CA CYS A 24 9.91 -22.03 -7.03
C CYS A 24 9.42 -23.28 -7.77
N GLU A 25 8.25 -23.77 -7.37
CA GLU A 25 7.59 -24.89 -8.03
C GLU A 25 6.39 -24.36 -8.82
N GLY A 26 6.41 -24.58 -10.13
CA GLY A 26 5.34 -24.20 -11.04
C GLY A 26 4.39 -25.36 -11.34
N SER A 27 3.22 -25.05 -11.89
CA SER A 27 2.17 -26.02 -12.23
C SER A 27 2.56 -27.05 -13.29
N ASP A 28 3.63 -26.83 -14.06
CA ASP A 28 4.09 -27.69 -15.15
C ASP A 28 5.23 -28.64 -14.74
N ASP A 29 5.24 -29.15 -13.50
CA ASP A 29 6.34 -29.94 -12.90
C ASP A 29 7.71 -29.23 -13.01
N ARG A 30 7.69 -27.90 -13.10
CA ARG A 30 8.89 -27.08 -13.28
C ARG A 30 9.39 -26.61 -11.92
N ILE A 31 10.60 -27.02 -11.58
CA ILE A 31 11.34 -26.51 -10.43
C ILE A 31 12.37 -25.49 -10.94
N ALA A 32 12.38 -24.30 -10.34
CA ALA A 32 13.40 -23.27 -10.57
C ALA A 32 14.11 -22.93 -9.26
N GLU A 33 15.43 -23.00 -9.27
CA GLU A 33 16.30 -22.70 -8.13
C GLU A 33 17.09 -21.41 -8.38
N PHE A 34 17.15 -20.54 -7.39
CA PHE A 34 17.88 -19.27 -7.43
C PHE A 34 18.70 -19.09 -6.16
N GLU A 35 19.94 -18.62 -6.31
CA GLU A 35 20.81 -18.27 -5.19
C GLU A 35 21.15 -16.78 -5.26
N LEU A 36 20.86 -16.04 -4.19
CA LEU A 36 21.20 -14.63 -4.07
C LEU A 36 22.21 -14.42 -2.95
N LYS A 37 23.29 -13.68 -3.25
CA LYS A 37 24.24 -13.25 -2.22
C LYS A 37 23.60 -12.23 -1.29
N LEU A 38 23.71 -12.48 0.00
CA LEU A 38 23.23 -11.61 1.06
C LEU A 38 24.25 -10.49 1.32
N MET A 39 23.73 -9.32 1.65
CA MET A 39 24.53 -8.20 2.15
C MET A 39 24.36 -8.09 3.65
N GLN A 40 25.43 -7.74 4.35
CA GLN A 40 25.35 -7.38 5.77
C GLN A 40 24.73 -5.99 5.88
N ILE A 41 23.56 -5.93 6.51
CA ILE A 41 22.86 -4.68 6.80
C ILE A 41 22.87 -4.52 8.32
N GLU A 42 23.47 -3.42 8.80
CA GLU A 42 23.36 -3.02 10.19
C GLU A 42 21.94 -2.51 10.44
N SER A 43 21.20 -3.21 11.30
CA SER A 43 19.81 -2.85 11.59
C SER A 43 19.74 -2.04 12.88
N GLU A 44 19.64 -0.73 12.77
CA GLU A 44 19.17 0.11 13.87
C GLU A 44 17.65 -0.04 13.99
N ARG A 45 17.17 -0.48 15.15
CA ARG A 45 15.73 -0.61 15.39
C ARG A 45 15.16 0.75 15.77
N MET A 46 14.42 1.36 14.84
CA MET A 46 13.56 2.50 15.18
C MET A 46 12.27 1.98 15.80
N GLU A 47 11.99 2.39 17.04
CA GLU A 47 10.71 2.12 17.68
C GLU A 47 9.64 3.04 17.09
N ILE A 48 8.48 2.49 16.76
CA ILE A 48 7.32 3.27 16.31
C ILE A 48 6.57 3.71 17.57
N PRO A 49 6.50 5.01 17.88
CA PRO A 49 5.77 5.48 19.05
C PRO A 49 4.26 5.30 18.87
N GLU A 50 3.53 5.15 19.97
CA GLU A 50 2.07 5.24 19.94
C GLU A 50 1.65 6.69 19.66
N GLN A 51 0.90 6.88 18.58
CA GLN A 51 0.41 8.19 18.17
C GLN A 51 -1.12 8.16 18.05
N HIS A 52 -1.77 9.14 18.67
CA HIS A 52 -3.19 9.37 18.48
C HIS A 52 -3.44 10.11 17.17
N TYR A 53 -4.14 9.44 16.26
CA TYR A 53 -4.54 10.00 14.97
C TYR A 53 -5.91 10.67 15.09
N LYS A 54 -6.02 11.91 14.62
CA LYS A 54 -7.30 12.66 14.57
C LYS A 54 -8.28 12.07 13.55
N VAL A 55 -7.74 11.46 12.49
CA VAL A 55 -8.51 10.87 11.39
C VAL A 55 -7.93 9.52 11.04
N ILE A 56 -8.79 8.52 10.94
CA ILE A 56 -8.46 7.19 10.44
C ILE A 56 -9.41 6.89 9.28
N ALA A 57 -8.86 6.62 8.11
CA ALA A 57 -9.63 6.27 6.92
C ALA A 57 -9.16 4.94 6.35
N ARG A 58 -10.09 4.08 5.96
CA ARG A 58 -9.83 2.95 5.06
C ARG A 58 -10.54 3.22 3.75
N LEU A 59 -9.86 2.92 2.65
CA LEU A 59 -10.35 3.05 1.28
C LEU A 59 -9.70 1.97 0.41
N PRO A 60 -10.31 1.60 -0.72
CA PRO A 60 -9.68 0.72 -1.70
C PRO A 60 -8.33 1.25 -2.15
N SER A 61 -7.30 0.40 -2.12
CA SER A 61 -5.95 0.76 -2.58
C SER A 61 -5.94 1.16 -4.06
N SER A 62 -6.78 0.53 -4.88
CA SER A 62 -6.96 0.87 -6.30
C SER A 62 -7.44 2.30 -6.51
N GLU A 63 -8.37 2.75 -5.67
CA GLU A 63 -8.94 4.11 -5.74
C GLU A 63 -7.93 5.14 -5.26
N PHE A 64 -7.27 4.90 -4.12
CA PHE A 64 -6.19 5.76 -3.64
C PHE A 64 -5.07 5.90 -4.68
N GLN A 65 -4.64 4.78 -5.26
CA GLN A 65 -3.59 4.77 -6.28
C GLN A 65 -4.00 5.53 -7.54
N LYS A 66 -5.27 5.41 -7.95
CA LYS A 66 -5.81 6.18 -9.08
C LYS A 66 -5.76 7.68 -8.80
N ILE A 67 -6.25 8.13 -7.64
CA ILE A 67 -6.22 9.54 -7.24
C ILE A 67 -4.79 10.08 -7.22
N CYS A 68 -3.84 9.33 -6.63
CA CYS A 68 -2.44 9.75 -6.60
C CYS A 68 -1.82 9.87 -8.01
N ARG A 69 -2.13 8.95 -8.94
CA ARG A 69 -1.64 9.05 -10.32
C ARG A 69 -2.24 10.24 -11.04
N ASP A 70 -3.56 10.38 -10.99
CA ASP A 70 -4.29 11.42 -11.72
C ASP A 70 -3.88 12.83 -11.25
N LEU A 71 -3.67 13.01 -9.94
CA LEU A 71 -3.27 14.30 -9.38
C LEU A 71 -1.77 14.63 -9.54
N LYS A 72 -0.92 13.60 -9.68
CA LYS A 72 0.53 13.77 -9.92
C LYS A 72 0.82 14.45 -11.26
N GLU A 73 -0.06 14.29 -12.24
CA GLU A 73 0.05 14.96 -13.54
C GLU A 73 -0.03 16.49 -13.45
N PHE A 74 -0.61 17.02 -12.36
CA PHE A 74 -0.71 18.47 -12.14
C PHE A 74 0.45 19.03 -11.31
N VAL A 75 0.90 18.31 -10.28
CA VAL A 75 1.94 18.76 -9.34
C VAL A 75 2.54 17.60 -8.54
N GLU A 76 3.73 17.81 -7.97
CA GLU A 76 4.41 16.83 -7.12
C GLU A 76 3.86 16.77 -5.68
N THR A 77 3.27 17.86 -5.19
CA THR A 77 2.79 17.97 -3.81
C THR A 77 1.27 17.85 -3.72
N LEU A 78 0.82 16.82 -3.00
CA LEU A 78 -0.58 16.56 -2.70
C LEU A 78 -0.94 17.00 -1.28
N GLN A 79 -2.03 17.76 -1.12
CA GLN A 79 -2.62 18.07 0.17
C GLN A 79 -3.77 17.11 0.49
N LEU A 80 -3.70 16.45 1.65
CA LEU A 80 -4.73 15.54 2.17
C LEU A 80 -5.38 16.13 3.41
N SER A 81 -6.71 16.25 3.41
CA SER A 81 -7.47 16.72 4.58
C SER A 81 -8.68 15.84 4.84
N GLY A 82 -8.86 15.38 6.07
CA GLY A 82 -10.04 14.65 6.52
C GLY A 82 -11.01 15.54 7.29
N SER A 83 -12.29 15.47 6.94
CA SER A 83 -13.39 16.13 7.66
C SER A 83 -14.59 15.19 7.76
N LYS A 84 -15.66 15.61 8.45
CA LYS A 84 -16.94 14.88 8.50
C LYS A 84 -17.56 14.65 7.12
N GLU A 85 -17.25 15.50 6.15
CA GLU A 85 -17.73 15.36 4.77
C GLU A 85 -16.98 14.26 4.02
N GLY A 86 -15.77 13.92 4.43
CA GLY A 86 -14.95 12.89 3.81
C GLY A 86 -13.47 13.21 3.76
N LEU A 87 -12.76 12.49 2.91
CA LEU A 87 -11.32 12.63 2.67
C LEU A 87 -11.10 13.42 1.38
N LYS A 88 -10.48 14.60 1.50
CA LYS A 88 -10.25 15.53 0.40
C LYS A 88 -8.78 15.55 -0.01
N PHE A 89 -8.57 15.38 -1.31
CA PHE A 89 -7.29 15.36 -2.00
C PHE A 89 -7.20 16.60 -2.87
N GLN A 90 -6.19 17.43 -2.67
CA GLN A 90 -6.07 18.72 -3.33
C GLN A 90 -4.68 18.92 -3.88
N VAL A 91 -4.62 19.49 -5.08
CA VAL A 91 -3.39 19.92 -5.73
C VAL A 91 -3.57 21.31 -6.28
N LYS A 92 -2.51 22.12 -6.20
CA LYS A 92 -2.46 23.45 -6.76
C LYS A 92 -1.07 23.67 -7.34
N GLY A 93 -1.00 23.92 -8.64
CA GLY A 93 0.23 24.22 -9.36
C GLY A 93 -0.03 25.26 -10.44
N ASP A 94 1.01 25.55 -11.22
CA ASP A 94 0.98 26.62 -12.24
C ASP A 94 0.08 26.27 -13.43
N ILE A 95 -0.05 24.98 -13.74
CA ILE A 95 -0.88 24.47 -14.85
C ILE A 95 -2.36 24.38 -14.45
N GLY A 96 -2.66 24.29 -13.15
CA GLY A 96 -4.04 24.24 -12.66
C GLY A 96 -4.18 23.70 -11.24
N SER A 97 -5.43 23.46 -10.85
CA SER A 97 -5.79 22.90 -9.54
C SER A 97 -6.72 21.71 -9.70
N GLY A 98 -6.55 20.71 -8.84
CA GLY A 98 -7.38 19.50 -8.79
C GLY A 98 -7.95 19.29 -7.39
N ASN A 99 -9.17 18.79 -7.31
CA ASN A 99 -9.84 18.49 -6.04
C ASN A 99 -10.68 17.22 -6.18
N VAL A 100 -10.38 16.22 -5.36
CA VAL A 100 -11.15 14.97 -5.25
C VAL A 100 -11.64 14.81 -3.81
N LEU A 101 -12.94 14.56 -3.64
CA LEU A 101 -13.55 14.30 -2.33
C LEU A 101 -14.11 12.88 -2.29
N LEU A 102 -13.58 12.07 -1.39
CA LEU A 102 -14.10 10.74 -1.07
C LEU A 102 -15.04 10.85 0.12
N MET A 103 -16.34 10.71 -0.13
CA MET A 103 -17.35 10.67 0.92
C MET A 103 -17.41 9.27 1.55
N PRO A 104 -17.69 9.16 2.86
CA PRO A 104 -18.01 7.89 3.49
C PRO A 104 -19.18 7.23 2.77
N ARG A 105 -19.07 5.95 2.44
CA ARG A 105 -20.22 5.19 1.93
C ARG A 105 -20.92 4.53 3.12
N GLU A 106 -22.19 4.86 3.35
CA GLU A 106 -23.05 4.01 4.18
C GLU A 106 -23.38 2.75 3.38
N SER A 107 -23.09 1.57 3.90
CA SER A 107 -23.55 0.32 3.31
C SER A 107 -23.85 -0.68 4.42
N GLU A 108 -25.10 -1.11 4.48
CA GLU A 108 -25.70 -1.97 5.51
C GLU A 108 -25.28 -3.46 5.41
N LYS A 109 -24.16 -3.81 4.76
CA LYS A 109 -23.72 -5.23 4.67
C LYS A 109 -22.23 -5.40 4.96
N PRO A 110 -21.85 -6.15 6.01
CA PRO A 110 -20.47 -6.29 6.50
C PRO A 110 -19.54 -7.18 5.64
N GLN A 111 -19.87 -7.47 4.37
CA GLN A 111 -19.11 -8.44 3.56
C GLN A 111 -18.33 -7.86 2.36
N ASP A 112 -18.47 -6.57 2.04
CA ASP A 112 -17.75 -6.01 0.89
C ASP A 112 -16.39 -5.42 1.30
N ARG A 113 -15.30 -6.15 0.98
CA ARG A 113 -13.90 -5.76 1.31
C ARG A 113 -13.39 -4.52 0.54
N GLY A 114 -14.27 -3.75 -0.11
CA GLY A 114 -13.94 -2.57 -0.90
C GLY A 114 -14.56 -1.26 -0.40
N GLN A 115 -15.09 -1.19 0.82
CA GLN A 115 -15.77 0.02 1.29
C GLN A 115 -14.82 1.06 1.89
N THR A 116 -15.10 2.33 1.57
CA THR A 116 -14.43 3.48 2.17
C THR A 116 -15.14 3.86 3.45
N TRP A 117 -14.46 3.75 4.58
CA TRP A 117 -14.95 4.23 5.87
C TRP A 117 -13.94 5.20 6.48
N ILE A 118 -14.46 6.25 7.11
CA ILE A 118 -13.67 7.32 7.70
C ILE A 118 -14.17 7.50 9.12
N SER A 119 -13.31 7.20 10.10
CA SER A 119 -13.55 7.55 11.50
C SER A 119 -12.80 8.83 11.82
N LEU A 120 -13.56 9.85 12.23
CA LEU A 120 -12.99 11.03 12.87
C LEU A 120 -13.11 10.85 14.38
N LEU A 121 -11.95 10.83 15.05
CA LEU A 121 -11.87 10.95 16.51
C LEU A 121 -11.79 12.45 16.79
N ILE A 122 -12.95 13.11 16.81
CA ILE A 122 -13.09 14.51 17.24
C ILE A 122 -13.72 14.54 18.62
#